data_AF-A0A7Y4ZGT3-F1
#
_entry.id   AF-A0A7Y4ZGT3-F1
#
_cell.length_a   1.000
_cell.length_b   1.000
_cell.length_c   1.000
_cell.angle_alpha   90.00
_cell.angle_beta   90.00
_cell.angle_gamma   90.00
#
_symmetry.space_group_name_H-M   'P 1'
#
loop_
_entity.id
_entity.type
_entity.pdbx_description
1 polymer ?
#
loop_
_entity_poly.entity_id
_entity_poly.type
_entity_poly.pdbx_seq_one_letter_code
_entity_poly.pdbx_strand_id
1 'polypeptide(L)'
;MLSGLRAEDLLESMFASAGAVGLCLTDPHGKVLRMNDGFARWANLDRTATSLHAWLEGDAPSEARMAAAEARAGHLGTMALHVVVASGTASRWEGKVAPVGAGEQRGMLWSVREAPQEDEARAMREALDALPISLAIIEGSTEGPRLLAYNRA
;
A
#
# COMPACT_ATOMS: atom_id res chain seq x y z
N MET A 1 28.49 -16.87 4.08
CA MET A 1 28.36 -16.22 2.76
C MET A 1 26.88 -16.20 2.41
N LEU A 2 26.29 -15.03 2.11
CA LEU A 2 24.91 -14.92 1.66
C LEU A 2 24.91 -14.87 0.13
N SER A 3 24.54 -15.97 -0.52
CA SER A 3 24.59 -16.11 -1.98
C SER A 3 23.29 -15.63 -2.63
N GLY A 4 23.37 -14.50 -3.35
CA GLY A 4 22.50 -14.12 -4.46
C GLY A 4 21.01 -14.49 -4.36
N LEU A 5 20.26 -13.75 -3.53
CA LEU A 5 18.80 -13.73 -3.57
C LEU A 5 18.37 -13.10 -4.92
N ARG A 6 17.59 -13.82 -5.74
CA ARG A 6 17.25 -13.35 -7.09
C ARG A 6 16.18 -12.27 -7.05
N ALA A 7 16.08 -11.48 -8.12
CA ALA A 7 14.97 -10.54 -8.29
C ALA A 7 13.61 -11.26 -8.27
N GLU A 8 13.55 -12.48 -8.82
CA GLU A 8 12.41 -13.39 -8.71
C GLU A 8 12.06 -13.69 -7.23
N ASP A 9 13.01 -14.20 -6.44
CA ASP A 9 12.81 -14.58 -5.04
C ASP A 9 12.39 -13.39 -4.16
N LEU A 10 12.94 -12.19 -4.46
CA LEU A 10 12.58 -10.96 -3.77
C LEU A 10 11.15 -10.52 -4.08
N LEU A 11 10.75 -10.53 -5.35
CA LEU A 11 9.38 -10.19 -5.77
C LEU A 11 8.38 -11.22 -5.23
N GLU A 12 8.74 -12.51 -5.23
CA GLU A 12 7.94 -13.57 -4.62
C GLU A 12 7.72 -13.30 -3.12
N SER A 13 8.80 -13.00 -2.39
CA SER A 13 8.75 -12.67 -0.96
C SER A 13 7.94 -11.39 -0.67
N MET A 14 8.05 -10.37 -1.53
CA MET A 14 7.26 -9.13 -1.40
C MET A 14 5.77 -9.37 -1.61
N PHE A 15 5.38 -10.08 -2.67
CA PHE A 15 3.96 -10.39 -2.92
C PHE A 15 3.40 -11.46 -1.97
N ALA A 16 4.23 -12.32 -1.39
CA ALA A 16 3.85 -13.24 -0.32
C ALA A 16 3.74 -12.56 1.06
N SER A 17 4.26 -11.34 1.23
CA SER A 17 4.13 -10.60 2.50
C SER A 17 2.67 -10.22 2.76
N ALA A 18 2.17 -10.60 3.92
CA ALA A 18 0.79 -10.43 4.34
C ALA A 18 0.63 -9.24 5.32
N GLY A 19 -0.56 -8.65 5.34
CA GLY A 19 -0.98 -7.68 6.37
C GLY A 19 -0.54 -6.24 6.15
N ALA A 20 0.76 -5.97 6.04
CA ALA A 20 1.30 -4.61 6.15
C ALA A 20 1.14 -3.72 4.91
N VAL A 21 1.28 -4.28 3.70
CA VAL A 21 1.22 -3.55 2.42
C VAL A 21 0.47 -4.38 1.38
N GLY A 22 -0.50 -3.74 0.73
CA GLY A 22 -1.12 -4.25 -0.48
C GLY A 22 -0.25 -3.96 -1.71
N LEU A 23 0.03 -4.99 -2.52
CA LEU A 23 0.77 -4.90 -3.77
C LEU A 23 -0.06 -5.45 -4.93
N CYS A 24 -0.03 -4.75 -6.07
CA CYS A 24 -0.58 -5.22 -7.34
C CYS A 24 0.33 -4.80 -8.50
N LEU A 25 0.48 -5.65 -9.51
CA LEU A 25 1.17 -5.37 -10.75
C LEU A 25 0.17 -5.53 -11.90
N THR A 26 0.01 -4.50 -12.73
CA THR A 26 -0.83 -4.53 -13.93
C THR A 26 -0.06 -4.23 -15.20
N ASP A 27 -0.62 -4.62 -16.34
CA ASP A 27 -0.22 -4.11 -17.65
C ASP A 27 -0.64 -2.63 -17.85
N PRO A 28 -0.33 -1.97 -19.00
CA PRO A 28 -0.67 -0.56 -19.24
C PRO A 28 -2.18 -0.28 -19.22
N HIS A 29 -2.98 -1.25 -19.67
CA HIS A 29 -4.43 -1.15 -19.77
C HIS A 29 -5.08 -1.33 -18.39
N GLY A 30 -4.46 -2.12 -17.51
CA GLY A 30 -4.96 -2.43 -16.17
C GLY A 30 -5.34 -3.89 -15.98
N LYS A 31 -4.93 -4.81 -16.87
CA LYS A 31 -5.05 -6.25 -16.62
C LYS A 31 -4.19 -6.62 -15.42
N VAL A 32 -4.73 -7.39 -14.48
CA VAL A 32 -3.96 -7.85 -13.31
C VAL A 32 -2.97 -8.93 -13.77
N LEU A 33 -1.69 -8.70 -13.46
CA LEU A 33 -0.60 -9.68 -13.67
C LEU A 33 -0.25 -10.40 -12.36
N ARG A 34 -0.31 -9.67 -11.23
CA ARG A 34 -0.10 -10.23 -9.88
C ARG A 34 -0.73 -9.34 -8.81
N MET A 35 -1.25 -9.91 -7.72
CA MET A 35 -1.90 -9.20 -6.61
C MET A 35 -1.68 -9.97 -5.29
N ASN A 36 -1.60 -9.28 -4.15
CA ASN A 36 -1.62 -9.90 -2.80
C ASN A 36 -2.91 -9.56 -2.02
N ASP A 37 -3.12 -10.19 -0.87
CA ASP A 37 -4.35 -10.02 -0.07
C ASP A 37 -4.54 -8.59 0.46
N GLY A 38 -3.46 -7.89 0.79
CA GLY A 38 -3.53 -6.50 1.24
C GLY A 38 -4.17 -5.58 0.20
N PHE A 39 -3.86 -5.82 -1.08
CA PHE A 39 -4.43 -5.05 -2.18
C PHE A 39 -5.84 -5.55 -2.55
N ALA A 40 -6.06 -6.87 -2.57
CA ALA A 40 -7.38 -7.44 -2.82
C ALA A 40 -8.43 -6.90 -1.82
N ARG A 41 -8.06 -6.85 -0.53
CA ARG A 41 -8.84 -6.23 0.55
C ARG A 41 -9.07 -4.73 0.34
N TRP A 42 -8.04 -3.99 -0.10
CA TRP A 42 -8.15 -2.55 -0.35
C TRP A 42 -9.11 -2.21 -1.49
N ALA A 43 -8.96 -2.87 -2.65
CA ALA A 43 -9.78 -2.62 -3.82
C ALA A 43 -11.16 -3.30 -3.75
N ASN A 44 -11.42 -4.11 -2.72
CA ASN A 44 -12.59 -4.99 -2.59
C ASN A 44 -12.76 -5.92 -3.82
N LEU A 45 -11.65 -6.53 -4.24
CA LEU A 45 -11.57 -7.45 -5.38
C LEU A 45 -11.30 -8.89 -4.94
N ASP A 46 -11.91 -9.85 -5.63
CA ASP A 46 -11.54 -11.25 -5.55
C ASP A 46 -10.12 -11.47 -6.13
N ARG A 47 -9.36 -12.44 -5.59
CA ARG A 47 -8.10 -12.93 -6.18
C ARG A 47 -8.29 -13.45 -7.62
N THR A 48 -9.51 -13.83 -8.02
CA THR A 48 -9.82 -14.22 -9.41
C THR A 48 -9.99 -13.04 -10.38
N ALA A 49 -10.01 -11.78 -9.89
CA ALA A 49 -10.19 -10.60 -10.72
C ALA A 49 -9.02 -10.41 -11.71
N THR A 50 -9.29 -10.63 -13.01
CA THR A 50 -8.29 -10.54 -14.08
C THR A 50 -8.03 -9.12 -14.57
N SER A 51 -8.85 -8.15 -14.15
CA SER A 51 -8.81 -6.77 -14.66
C SER A 51 -9.10 -5.74 -13.57
N LEU A 52 -8.11 -4.89 -13.32
CA LEU A 52 -8.24 -3.67 -12.52
C LEU A 52 -8.91 -2.53 -13.34
N HIS A 53 -8.91 -2.63 -14.68
CA HIS A 53 -9.43 -1.60 -15.57
C HIS A 53 -10.92 -1.32 -15.33
N ALA A 54 -11.75 -2.36 -15.18
CA ALA A 54 -13.18 -2.21 -14.93
C ALA A 54 -13.45 -1.53 -13.57
N TRP A 55 -12.69 -1.89 -12.54
CA TRP A 55 -12.72 -1.23 -11.23
C TRP A 55 -12.30 0.25 -11.33
N LEU A 56 -11.25 0.55 -12.10
CA LEU A 56 -10.78 1.92 -12.37
C LEU A 56 -11.73 2.78 -13.22
N GLU A 57 -12.73 2.21 -13.90
CA GLU A 57 -13.75 3.00 -14.59
C GLU A 57 -15.02 3.17 -13.75
N GLY A 58 -15.41 2.12 -13.00
CA GLY A 58 -16.52 2.14 -12.05
C GLY A 58 -16.14 2.66 -10.65
N ASP A 59 -16.03 1.72 -9.72
CA ASP A 59 -16.11 1.94 -8.26
C ASP A 59 -14.84 2.52 -7.61
N ALA A 60 -13.73 2.66 -8.34
CA ALA A 60 -12.48 3.17 -7.79
C ALA A 60 -12.60 4.61 -7.25
N PRO A 61 -11.98 4.93 -6.10
CA PRO A 61 -11.83 6.30 -5.62
C PRO A 61 -11.21 7.22 -6.68
N SER A 62 -11.59 8.50 -6.66
CA SER A 62 -11.03 9.58 -7.49
C SER A 62 -9.50 9.58 -7.48
N GLU A 63 -8.95 9.43 -6.30
CA GLU A 63 -7.53 9.40 -5.96
C GLU A 63 -6.81 8.23 -6.65
N ALA A 64 -7.43 7.05 -6.68
CA ALA A 64 -6.90 5.87 -7.36
C ALA A 64 -6.91 6.03 -8.89
N ARG A 65 -7.98 6.65 -9.43
CA ARG A 65 -8.09 6.95 -10.86
C ARG A 65 -7.07 8.02 -11.31
N MET A 66 -6.86 9.06 -10.49
CA MET A 66 -5.83 10.08 -10.72
C MET A 66 -4.41 9.50 -10.62
N ALA A 67 -4.12 8.68 -9.61
CA ALA A 67 -2.81 8.04 -9.47
C ALA A 67 -2.51 7.07 -10.63
N ALA A 68 -3.53 6.37 -11.15
CA ALA A 68 -3.39 5.56 -12.38
C ALA A 68 -3.09 6.41 -13.62
N ALA A 69 -3.68 7.61 -13.73
CA ALA A 69 -3.44 8.51 -14.86
C ALA A 69 -1.99 9.02 -14.86
N GLU A 70 -1.47 9.47 -13.71
CA GLU A 70 -0.06 9.86 -13.56
C GLU A 70 0.90 8.70 -13.86
N ALA A 71 0.60 7.49 -13.37
CA ALA A 71 1.41 6.31 -13.67
C ALA A 71 1.44 5.96 -15.16
N ARG A 72 0.30 6.06 -15.87
CA ARG A 72 0.25 5.89 -17.33
C ARG A 72 1.01 7.00 -18.07
N ALA A 73 0.96 8.25 -17.60
CA ALA A 73 1.77 9.34 -18.13
C ALA A 73 3.28 9.13 -17.91
N GLY A 74 3.66 8.32 -16.91
CA GLY A 74 5.05 8.01 -16.57
C GLY A 74 5.58 8.70 -15.32
N HIS A 75 4.70 9.27 -14.50
CA HIS A 75 5.03 9.90 -13.22
C HIS A 75 4.65 8.99 -12.04
N LEU A 76 5.11 9.34 -10.84
CA LEU A 76 4.69 8.65 -9.62
C LEU A 76 3.31 9.14 -9.17
N GLY A 77 2.26 8.37 -9.50
CA GLY A 77 0.93 8.60 -8.94
C GLY A 77 0.94 8.40 -7.43
N THR A 78 0.27 9.29 -6.69
CA THR A 78 0.13 9.20 -5.23
C THR A 78 -1.34 9.33 -4.85
N MET A 79 -1.83 8.39 -4.05
CA MET A 79 -3.14 8.41 -3.44
C MET A 79 -2.99 8.95 -2.02
N ALA A 80 -3.53 10.16 -1.80
CA ALA A 80 -3.69 10.70 -0.46
C ALA A 80 -4.64 9.82 0.38
N LEU A 81 -4.66 10.09 1.67
CA LEU A 81 -5.43 9.38 2.69
C LEU A 81 -6.93 9.37 2.36
N HIS A 82 -7.46 8.26 1.85
CA HIS A 82 -8.85 8.09 1.47
C HIS A 82 -9.54 7.01 2.32
N VAL A 83 -10.86 7.06 2.44
CA VAL A 83 -11.65 6.09 3.21
C VAL A 83 -12.26 5.06 2.27
N VAL A 84 -11.98 3.79 2.52
CA VAL A 84 -12.65 2.65 1.90
C VAL A 84 -13.64 2.08 2.91
N VAL A 85 -14.92 1.99 2.55
CA VAL A 85 -15.93 1.30 3.36
C VAL A 85 -16.16 -0.09 2.79
N ALA A 86 -15.58 -1.10 3.43
CA ALA A 86 -15.68 -2.50 3.04
C ALA A 86 -16.38 -3.31 4.13
N SER A 87 -17.41 -4.09 3.77
CA SER A 87 -18.18 -4.93 4.69
C SER A 87 -18.75 -4.20 5.94
N GLY A 88 -18.99 -2.89 5.83
CA GLY A 88 -19.48 -2.04 6.92
C GLY A 88 -18.40 -1.36 7.77
N THR A 89 -17.13 -1.73 7.61
CA THR A 89 -15.99 -1.09 8.30
C THR A 89 -15.38 -0.01 7.41
N ALA A 90 -15.16 1.19 7.98
CA ALA A 90 -14.44 2.28 7.32
C ALA A 90 -12.94 2.20 7.65
N SER A 91 -12.14 1.81 6.66
CA SER A 91 -10.68 1.77 6.76
C SER A 91 -10.05 2.93 6.00
N ARG A 92 -8.99 3.53 6.55
CA ARG A 92 -8.25 4.62 5.91
C ARG A 92 -7.07 4.03 5.16
N TRP A 93 -6.83 4.48 3.93
CA TRP A 93 -5.75 3.96 3.08
C TRP A 93 -4.99 5.09 2.40
N GLU A 94 -3.69 4.92 2.24
CA GLU A 94 -2.83 5.73 1.39
C GLU A 94 -2.03 4.82 0.45
N GLY A 95 -1.51 5.36 -0.65
CA GLY A 95 -0.74 4.54 -1.58
C GLY A 95 -0.06 5.29 -2.71
N LYS A 96 0.61 4.53 -3.56
CA LYS A 96 1.40 5.00 -4.71
C LYS A 96 1.22 4.05 -5.89
N VAL A 97 1.28 4.61 -7.08
CA VAL A 97 1.23 3.89 -8.35
C VAL A 97 2.43 4.32 -9.18
N ALA A 98 3.38 3.40 -9.36
CA ALA A 98 4.63 3.65 -10.07
C ALA A 98 4.58 3.02 -11.47
N PRO A 99 5.04 3.72 -12.52
CA PRO A 99 5.25 3.11 -13.83
C PRO A 99 6.39 2.08 -13.75
N VAL A 100 6.19 0.91 -14.36
CA VAL A 100 7.21 -0.15 -14.45
C VAL A 100 7.33 -0.62 -15.89
N GLY A 101 8.56 -0.69 -16.40
CA GLY A 101 8.84 -0.94 -17.82
C GLY A 101 9.11 0.34 -18.62
N ALA A 102 9.44 0.17 -19.89
CA ALA A 102 9.92 1.23 -20.78
C ALA A 102 9.12 1.29 -22.09
N GLY A 103 9.02 2.49 -22.67
CA GLY A 103 8.22 2.73 -23.86
C GLY A 103 6.75 2.38 -23.64
N GLU A 104 6.14 1.76 -24.65
CA GLU A 104 4.72 1.37 -24.65
C GLU A 104 4.42 0.14 -23.77
N GLN A 105 5.45 -0.64 -23.37
CA GLN A 105 5.30 -1.79 -22.46
C GLN A 105 5.38 -1.37 -20.97
N ARG A 106 4.81 -0.21 -20.63
CA ARG A 106 4.81 0.36 -19.28
C ARG A 106 3.57 -0.10 -18.50
N GLY A 107 3.75 -1.12 -17.67
CA GLY A 107 2.79 -1.51 -16.65
C GLY A 107 2.79 -0.57 -15.44
N MET A 108 1.98 -0.91 -14.44
CA MET A 108 1.85 -0.15 -13.18
C MET A 108 2.08 -1.07 -11.97
N LEU A 109 2.99 -0.67 -11.08
CA LEU A 109 3.15 -1.27 -9.76
C LEU A 109 2.43 -0.41 -8.72
N TRP A 110 1.49 -1.03 -8.03
CA TRP A 110 0.68 -0.42 -7.00
C TRP A 110 1.20 -0.82 -5.63
N SER A 111 1.23 0.14 -4.71
CA SER A 111 1.54 -0.07 -3.30
C SER A 111 0.54 0.71 -2.44
N VAL A 112 -0.19 0.01 -1.57
CA VAL A 112 -1.21 0.60 -0.68
C VAL A 112 -0.99 0.14 0.74
N ARG A 113 -1.25 0.99 1.74
CA ARG A 113 -1.22 0.59 3.15
C ARG A 113 -2.42 1.17 3.89
N GLU A 114 -2.92 0.39 4.84
CA GLU A 114 -3.92 0.85 5.78
C GLU A 114 -3.24 1.82 6.75
N ALA A 115 -3.80 3.01 6.88
CA ALA A 115 -3.33 4.02 7.81
C ALA A 115 -4.05 3.83 9.16
N PRO A 116 -3.36 4.07 10.29
CA PRO A 116 -3.98 3.94 11.61
C PRO A 116 -5.23 4.82 11.74
N GLN A 117 -6.18 4.36 12.55
CA GLN A 117 -7.38 5.12 12.87
C GLN A 117 -7.03 6.40 13.62
N GLU A 118 -7.93 7.39 13.64
CA GLU A 118 -7.60 8.69 14.26
C GLU A 118 -7.34 8.58 15.77
N ASP A 119 -8.00 7.66 16.46
CA ASP A 119 -7.73 7.37 17.86
C ASP A 119 -6.38 6.67 18.08
N GLU A 120 -5.97 5.76 17.19
CA GLU A 120 -4.65 5.13 17.22
C GLU A 120 -3.54 6.13 16.90
N ALA A 121 -3.74 6.99 15.88
CA ALA A 121 -2.79 8.03 15.49
C ALA A 121 -2.68 9.13 16.56
N ARG A 122 -3.78 9.44 17.26
CA ARG A 122 -3.80 10.31 18.45
C ARG A 122 -3.05 9.67 19.61
N ALA A 123 -3.39 8.45 20.00
CA ALA A 123 -2.72 7.74 21.10
C ALA A 123 -1.22 7.54 20.81
N MET A 124 -0.85 7.26 19.55
CA MET A 124 0.53 7.21 19.09
C MET A 124 1.25 8.55 19.30
N ARG A 125 0.62 9.69 18.96
CA ARG A 125 1.25 11.00 19.14
C ARG A 125 1.28 11.45 20.61
N GLU A 126 0.21 11.21 21.37
CA GLU A 126 0.19 11.44 22.81
C GLU A 126 1.28 10.60 23.54
N ALA A 127 1.49 9.35 23.11
CA ALA A 127 2.58 8.52 23.61
C ALA A 127 3.97 9.02 23.19
N LEU A 128 4.14 9.51 21.96
CA LEU A 128 5.40 10.11 21.48
C LEU A 128 5.73 11.40 22.23
N ASP A 129 4.77 12.32 22.33
CA ASP A 129 4.92 13.63 22.99
C ASP A 129 5.16 13.49 24.51
N ALA A 130 4.70 12.39 25.11
CA ALA A 130 4.94 12.06 26.53
C ALA A 130 6.30 11.38 26.81
N LEU A 131 7.05 10.95 25.80
CA LEU A 131 8.35 10.29 25.97
C LEU A 131 9.49 11.32 25.88
N PRO A 132 10.44 11.36 26.84
CA PRO A 132 11.54 12.34 26.87
C PRO A 132 12.70 11.93 25.94
N ILE A 133 12.42 11.88 24.64
CA ILE A 133 13.29 11.29 23.60
C ILE A 133 13.23 12.08 22.30
N SER A 134 14.37 12.24 21.63
CA SER A 134 14.46 13.00 20.36
C SER A 134 14.15 12.15 19.12
N LEU A 135 14.11 10.82 19.28
CA LEU A 135 13.75 9.86 18.24
C LEU A 135 13.22 8.57 18.86
N ALA A 136 12.16 8.02 18.27
CA ALA A 136 11.54 6.75 18.64
C ALA A 136 11.34 5.88 17.39
N ILE A 137 11.52 4.56 17.54
CA ILE A 137 11.07 3.56 16.56
C ILE A 137 9.94 2.78 17.21
N ILE A 138 8.74 2.86 16.64
CA ILE A 138 7.53 2.21 17.13
C ILE A 138 7.01 1.26 16.03
N GLU A 139 6.68 0.05 16.43
CA GLU A 139 6.02 -0.96 15.61
C GLU A 139 4.51 -0.93 15.88
N GLY A 140 3.70 -0.92 14.82
CA GLY A 140 2.25 -1.11 14.94
C GLY A 140 1.92 -2.60 15.03
N SER A 141 1.23 -3.02 16.10
CA SER A 141 0.78 -4.39 16.28
C SER A 141 -0.72 -4.45 16.54
N THR A 142 -1.32 -5.64 16.41
CA THR A 142 -2.74 -5.88 16.74
C THR A 142 -3.07 -5.72 18.23
N GLU A 143 -2.07 -5.64 19.10
CA GLU A 143 -2.21 -5.32 20.53
C GLU A 143 -1.96 -3.82 20.84
N GLY A 144 -1.75 -3.01 19.80
CA GLY A 144 -1.42 -1.59 19.88
C GLY A 144 0.05 -1.26 19.50
N PRO A 145 0.44 0.01 19.62
CA PRO A 145 1.79 0.47 19.28
C PRO A 145 2.84 0.01 20.31
N ARG A 146 3.95 -0.55 19.83
CA ARG A 146 5.05 -1.06 20.66
C ARG A 146 6.36 -0.31 20.39
N LEU A 147 6.89 0.36 21.41
CA LEU A 147 8.18 1.03 21.34
C LEU A 147 9.32 0.00 21.25
N LEU A 148 10.07 0.00 20.16
CA LEU A 148 11.19 -0.92 19.91
C LEU A 148 12.54 -0.31 20.32
N ALA A 149 12.76 0.98 20.03
CA ALA A 149 14.00 1.70 20.33
C ALA A 149 13.76 3.19 20.52
N TYR A 150 14.63 3.85 21.28
CA TYR A 150 14.63 5.31 21.45
C TYR A 150 16.04 5.87 21.69
N ASN A 151 16.21 7.17 21.46
CA ASN A 151 17.37 7.93 21.95
C ASN A 151 16.93 9.09 22.85
N ARG A 152 17.53 9.22 24.05
CA ARG A 152 17.28 10.35 24.94
C ARG A 152 18.00 11.61 24.45
N ALA A 153 17.45 12.76 24.82
CA ALA A 153 18.16 14.03 24.81
C ALA A 153 19.16 14.11 25.99
#